data_AF-A0A8J4WXG4-F1
#
_entry.id   AF-A0A8J4WXG4-F1
#
_cell.length_a   1.000
_cell.length_b   1.000
_cell.length_c   1.000
_cell.angle_alpha   90.00
_cell.angle_beta   90.00
_cell.angle_gamma   90.00
#
_symmetry.space_group_name_H-M   'P 1'
#
loop_
_entity.id
_entity.type
_entity.pdbx_description
1 polymer ?
#
loop_
_entity_poly.entity_id
_entity_poly.type
_entity_poly.pdbx_seq_one_letter_code
_entity_poly.pdbx_strand_id
1 'polypeptide(L)'
;TMSDCELILANWGKVESNLAGYGGEVLTCLFTEHPDTQKLFPKFVGIPHAELAGNAAIGEHGKTVLTKLGEILKAKGSSDLIKPLATTHANMHKIGLNNFK
;
A
#
# COMPACT_ATOMS: atom_id res chain seq x y z
N THR A 1 27.61 5.15 -8.92
CA THR A 1 26.83 4.66 -7.76
C THR A 1 25.40 4.49 -8.20
N MET A 2 24.72 3.42 -7.78
CA MET A 2 23.29 3.24 -8.05
C MET A 2 22.49 4.34 -7.34
N SER A 3 21.47 4.86 -8.01
CA SER A 3 20.45 5.72 -7.41
C SER A 3 19.57 4.94 -6.42
N ASP A 4 18.94 5.64 -5.48
CA ASP A 4 18.02 5.01 -4.52
C ASP A 4 16.90 4.25 -5.23
N CYS A 5 16.37 4.78 -6.34
CA CYS A 5 15.38 4.09 -7.17
C CYS A 5 15.91 2.75 -7.73
N GLU A 6 17.17 2.69 -8.15
CA GLU A 6 17.78 1.46 -8.67
C GLU A 6 17.98 0.42 -7.57
N LEU A 7 18.37 0.85 -6.36
CA LEU A 7 18.49 -0.03 -5.19
C LEU A 7 17.13 -0.61 -4.76
N ILE A 8 16.08 0.21 -4.79
CA ILE A 8 14.71 -0.24 -4.52
C ILE A 8 14.25 -1.23 -5.59
N LEU A 9 14.41 -0.88 -6.87
CA LEU A 9 13.97 -1.73 -7.99
C LEU A 9 14.71 -3.08 -8.04
N ALA A 10 15.98 -3.13 -7.63
CA ALA A 10 16.74 -4.37 -7.53
C ALA A 10 16.13 -5.39 -6.55
N ASN A 11 15.38 -4.93 -5.55
CA ASN A 11 14.68 -5.79 -4.59
C ASN A 11 13.18 -5.94 -4.90
N TRP A 12 12.61 -5.00 -5.66
CA TRP A 12 11.18 -4.96 -5.94
C TRP A 12 10.66 -6.22 -6.66
N GLY A 13 11.48 -6.86 -7.50
CA GLY A 13 11.10 -8.11 -8.18
C GLY A 13 10.70 -9.24 -7.20
N LYS A 14 11.26 -9.26 -6.00
CA LYS A 14 10.86 -10.22 -4.94
C LYS A 14 9.44 -9.92 -4.44
N VAL A 15 9.10 -8.64 -4.30
CA VAL A 15 7.75 -8.20 -3.91
C VAL A 15 6.74 -8.54 -5.02
N GLU A 16 7.10 -8.32 -6.28
CA GLU A 16 6.23 -8.59 -7.43
C GLU A 16 5.87 -10.08 -7.57
N SER A 17 6.74 -10.99 -7.14
CA SER A 17 6.46 -12.43 -7.14
C SER A 17 5.34 -12.86 -6.16
N ASN A 18 4.97 -12.01 -5.19
CA ASN A 18 3.90 -12.30 -4.23
C ASN A 18 3.19 -11.03 -3.73
N LEU A 19 2.61 -10.25 -4.64
CA LEU A 19 1.96 -8.97 -4.31
C LEU A 19 0.81 -9.11 -3.30
N ALA A 20 0.03 -10.19 -3.36
CA ALA A 20 -1.09 -10.39 -2.44
C ALA A 20 -0.61 -10.75 -1.03
N GLY A 21 0.40 -11.61 -0.90
CA GLY A 21 0.99 -11.96 0.39
C GLY A 21 1.64 -10.76 1.06
N TYR A 22 2.62 -10.13 0.40
CA TYR A 22 3.30 -8.97 0.97
C TYR A 22 2.38 -7.77 1.15
N GLY A 23 1.42 -7.56 0.24
CA GLY A 23 0.41 -6.51 0.40
C GLY A 23 -0.48 -6.73 1.60
N GLY A 24 -0.88 -7.98 1.87
CA GLY A 24 -1.62 -8.36 3.06
C GLY A 24 -0.82 -8.14 4.34
N GLU A 25 0.47 -8.52 4.35
CA GLU A 25 1.37 -8.28 5.47
C GLU A 25 1.55 -6.79 5.77
N VAL A 26 1.77 -5.96 4.75
CA VAL A 26 1.90 -4.50 4.90
C VAL A 26 0.64 -3.89 5.52
N LEU A 27 -0.55 -4.23 5.02
CA LEU A 27 -1.80 -3.69 5.57
C LEU A 27 -2.10 -4.25 6.97
N THR A 28 -1.78 -5.51 7.24
CA THR A 28 -1.93 -6.11 8.58
C THR A 28 -1.02 -5.41 9.58
N CYS A 29 0.24 -5.15 9.21
CA CYS A 29 1.19 -4.39 10.02
C CYS A 29 0.67 -2.97 10.29
N LEU A 30 0.24 -2.26 9.24
CA LEU A 30 -0.33 -0.91 9.35
C LEU A 30 -1.52 -0.86 10.32
N PHE A 31 -2.47 -1.77 10.20
CA PHE A 31 -3.64 -1.81 11.08
C PHE A 31 -3.30 -2.25 12.50
N THR A 32 -2.26 -3.05 12.69
CA THR A 32 -1.82 -3.49 14.02
C THR A 32 -1.06 -2.39 14.76
N GLU A 33 -0.09 -1.75 14.10
CA GLU A 33 0.75 -0.70 14.69
C GLU A 33 0.03 0.66 14.77
N HIS A 34 -0.89 0.90 13.84
CA HIS A 34 -1.69 2.13 13.78
C HIS A 34 -3.19 1.80 13.61
N PRO A 35 -3.89 1.30 14.65
CA PRO A 35 -5.28 0.86 14.55
C PRO A 35 -6.28 1.89 14.01
N ASP A 36 -6.01 3.19 14.20
CA ASP A 36 -6.85 4.25 13.64
C ASP A 36 -6.86 4.26 12.10
N THR A 37 -5.83 3.74 11.45
CA THR A 37 -5.76 3.66 9.99
C THR A 37 -6.76 2.65 9.42
N GLN A 38 -7.11 1.58 10.14
CA GLN A 38 -8.12 0.60 9.71
C GLN A 38 -9.50 1.26 9.56
N LYS A 39 -9.81 2.26 10.39
CA LYS A 39 -11.06 3.03 10.32
C LYS A 39 -11.21 3.82 9.01
N LEU A 40 -10.10 4.10 8.33
CA LEU A 40 -10.08 4.76 7.02
C LEU A 40 -10.47 3.80 5.88
N PHE A 41 -10.62 2.50 6.16
CA PHE A 41 -11.05 1.48 5.22
C PHE A 41 -12.43 0.95 5.61
N PRO A 42 -13.54 1.51 5.09
CA PRO A 42 -14.90 1.06 5.43
C PRO A 42 -15.14 -0.43 5.19
N LYS A 43 -14.42 -1.03 4.23
CA LYS A 43 -14.49 -2.47 3.93
C LYS A 43 -13.86 -3.35 5.02
N PHE A 44 -12.94 -2.81 5.81
CA PHE A 44 -12.10 -3.59 6.74
C PHE A 44 -12.31 -3.20 8.20
N VAL A 45 -12.97 -2.08 8.51
CA VAL A 45 -13.18 -1.59 9.88
C VAL A 45 -13.87 -2.60 10.82
N GLY A 46 -14.66 -3.54 10.28
CA GLY A 46 -15.33 -4.58 11.06
C GLY A 46 -14.51 -5.86 11.27
N ILE A 47 -13.34 -5.99 10.66
CA ILE A 47 -12.50 -7.18 10.79
C ILE A 47 -11.74 -7.11 12.11
N PRO A 48 -11.88 -8.10 13.02
CA PRO A 48 -11.10 -8.15 14.24
C PRO A 48 -9.60 -8.22 13.96
N HIS A 49 -8.76 -7.59 14.79
CA HIS A 49 -7.30 -7.61 14.62
C HIS A 49 -6.71 -9.02 14.49
N ALA A 50 -7.23 -9.97 15.26
CA ALA A 50 -6.80 -11.38 15.22
C ALA A 50 -7.10 -12.07 13.87
N GLU A 51 -7.97 -11.48 13.04
CA GLU A 51 -8.40 -12.02 11.75
C GLU A 51 -7.85 -11.23 10.56
N LEU A 52 -6.99 -10.22 10.79
CA LEU A 52 -6.36 -9.45 9.71
C LEU A 52 -5.36 -10.30 8.92
N ALA A 53 -4.49 -11.01 9.65
CA ALA A 53 -3.47 -11.85 9.05
C ALA A 53 -4.11 -12.99 8.25
N GLY A 54 -3.72 -13.13 6.98
CA GLY A 54 -4.28 -14.14 6.08
C GLY A 54 -5.67 -13.81 5.52
N ASN A 55 -6.25 -12.64 5.83
CA ASN A 55 -7.52 -12.23 5.23
C ASN A 55 -7.36 -11.96 3.73
N ALA A 56 -8.08 -12.74 2.91
CA ALA A 56 -7.96 -12.66 1.44
C ALA A 56 -8.36 -11.29 0.88
N ALA A 57 -9.36 -10.62 1.46
CA ALA A 57 -9.79 -9.30 0.98
C ALA A 57 -8.75 -8.21 1.28
N ILE A 58 -8.05 -8.31 2.40
CA ILE A 58 -6.92 -7.44 2.73
C ILE A 58 -5.76 -7.71 1.78
N GLY A 59 -5.44 -8.99 1.50
CA GLY A 59 -4.42 -9.38 0.53
C GLY A 59 -4.68 -8.81 -0.87
N GLU A 60 -5.90 -8.91 -1.39
CA GLU A 60 -6.26 -8.35 -2.71
C GLU A 60 -6.20 -6.82 -2.75
N HIS A 61 -6.56 -6.14 -1.65
CA HIS A 61 -6.39 -4.69 -1.58
C HIS A 61 -4.92 -4.29 -1.49
N GLY A 62 -4.13 -5.01 -0.69
CA GLY A 62 -2.68 -4.82 -0.57
C GLY A 62 -1.98 -5.02 -1.91
N LYS A 63 -2.38 -6.03 -2.70
CA LYS A 63 -1.92 -6.22 -4.08
C LYS A 63 -2.20 -5.00 -4.95
N THR A 64 -3.37 -4.39 -4.82
CA THR A 64 -3.72 -3.17 -5.57
C THR A 64 -2.78 -2.01 -5.21
N VAL A 65 -2.51 -1.82 -3.91
CA VAL A 65 -1.58 -0.78 -3.40
C VAL A 65 -0.16 -1.03 -3.93
N LEU A 66 0.38 -2.23 -3.75
CA LEU A 66 1.75 -2.55 -4.16
C LEU A 66 1.93 -2.56 -5.68
N THR A 67 0.91 -2.95 -6.44
CA THR A 67 0.96 -2.82 -7.91
C THR A 67 1.15 -1.37 -8.32
N LYS A 68 0.37 -0.46 -7.73
CA LYS A 68 0.45 0.97 -8.07
C LYS A 68 1.76 1.60 -7.60
N LEU A 69 2.25 1.23 -6.42
CA LEU A 69 3.56 1.67 -5.93
C LEU A 69 4.69 1.19 -6.85
N GLY A 70 4.64 -0.07 -7.31
CA GLY A 70 5.59 -0.63 -8.26
C GLY A 70 5.64 0.13 -9.59
N GLU A 71 4.49 0.51 -10.13
CA GLU A 71 4.40 1.36 -11.33
C GLU A 71 5.07 2.73 -11.12
N ILE A 72 4.83 3.37 -9.96
CA ILE A 72 5.45 4.66 -9.60
C ILE A 72 6.97 4.53 -9.48
N LEU A 73 7.46 3.47 -8.84
CA LEU A 73 8.90 3.18 -8.69
C LEU A 73 9.58 2.97 -10.05
N LYS A 74 8.95 2.17 -10.93
CA LYS A 74 9.45 1.93 -12.30
C LYS A 74 9.46 3.19 -13.14
N ALA A 75 8.52 4.10 -12.92
CA ALA A 75 8.47 5.43 -13.52
C ALA A 75 9.32 6.47 -12.78
N LYS A 76 10.18 6.05 -11.83
CA LYS A 76 11.07 6.91 -11.03
C LYS A 76 10.36 8.11 -10.40
N GLY A 77 9.14 7.90 -9.90
CA GLY A 77 8.36 8.95 -9.23
C GLY A 77 7.66 9.93 -10.17
N SER A 78 7.40 9.56 -11.43
CA SER A 78 6.68 10.41 -12.39
C SER A 78 5.39 10.99 -11.80
N SER A 79 5.25 12.33 -11.88
CA SER A 79 4.10 13.05 -11.33
C SER A 79 2.77 12.61 -11.96
N ASP A 80 2.78 12.10 -13.19
CA ASP A 80 1.55 11.73 -13.89
C ASP A 80 0.90 10.47 -13.31
N LEU A 81 1.69 9.60 -12.67
CA LEU A 81 1.16 8.46 -11.91
C LEU A 81 0.71 8.87 -10.51
N ILE A 82 1.32 9.90 -9.92
CA ILE A 82 1.02 10.35 -8.55
C ILE A 82 -0.24 11.23 -8.49
N LYS A 83 -0.44 12.15 -9.45
CA LYS A 83 -1.58 13.08 -9.50
C LYS A 83 -2.96 12.40 -9.31
N PRO A 84 -3.30 11.30 -10.03
CA PRO A 84 -4.59 10.66 -9.82
C PRO A 84 -4.71 10.06 -8.41
N LEU A 85 -3.65 9.48 -7.86
CA LEU A 85 -3.65 8.95 -6.50
C LEU A 85 -3.83 10.06 -5.46
N ALA A 86 -3.08 11.16 -5.59
CA ALA A 86 -3.21 12.30 -4.71
C ALA A 86 -4.64 12.87 -4.73
N THR A 87 -5.24 12.93 -5.92
CA THR A 87 -6.62 13.40 -6.11
C THR A 87 -7.62 12.50 -5.38
N THR A 88 -7.55 11.18 -5.56
CA THR A 88 -8.50 10.26 -4.90
C THR A 88 -8.28 10.21 -3.39
N HIS A 89 -7.03 10.15 -2.92
CA HIS A 89 -6.74 10.07 -1.49
C HIS A 89 -7.11 11.36 -0.75
N ALA A 90 -6.90 12.54 -1.35
CA ALA A 90 -7.31 13.80 -0.75
C ALA A 90 -8.82 14.05 -0.82
N ASN A 91 -9.44 13.83 -1.98
CA ASN A 91 -10.81 14.29 -2.23
C ASN A 91 -11.87 13.23 -1.97
N MET A 92 -11.57 11.95 -2.19
CA MET A 92 -12.53 10.85 -2.04
C MET A 92 -12.33 10.10 -0.73
N HIS A 93 -11.11 9.64 -0.47
CA HIS A 93 -10.80 8.80 0.69
C HIS A 93 -10.47 9.61 1.96
N LYS A 94 -10.22 10.92 1.81
CA LYS A 94 -9.91 11.87 2.89
C LYS A 94 -8.73 11.43 3.78
N ILE A 95 -7.68 10.91 3.16
CA ILE A 95 -6.48 10.40 3.84
C ILE A 95 -5.51 11.55 4.12
N GLY A 96 -5.23 11.80 5.40
CA GLY A 96 -4.21 12.75 5.83
C GLY A 96 -2.79 12.28 5.48
N LEU A 97 -1.89 13.22 5.18
CA LEU A 97 -0.50 12.94 4.80
C LEU A 97 0.28 12.12 5.84
N ASN A 98 -0.12 12.19 7.11
CA ASN A 98 0.50 11.40 8.19
C ASN A 98 0.35 9.88 7.98
N ASN A 99 -0.64 9.41 7.22
CA ASN A 99 -0.86 7.98 6.97
C ASN A 99 0.01 7.41 5.82
N PHE A 100 0.88 8.22 5.21
CA PHE A 100 1.83 7.81 4.17
C PHE A 100 3.30 7.91 4.63
N LYS A 101 3.54 8.23 5.90
CA LYS A 101 4.88 8.41 6.46
C LYS A 101 5.51 7.10 6.88
#